data_AF-A0A9E2F8Y6-F1
#
_entry.id   AF-A0A9E2F8Y6-F1
#
_cell.length_a   1.000
_cell.length_b   1.000
_cell.length_c   1.000
_cell.angle_alpha   90.00
_cell.angle_beta   90.00
_cell.angle_gamma   90.00
#
_symmetry.space_group_name_H-M   'P 1'
#
loop_
_entity.id
_entity.type
_entity.pdbx_description
1 polymer ?
#
loop_
_entity_poly.entity_id
_entity_poly.type
_entity_poly.pdbx_seq_one_letter_code
_entity_poly.pdbx_strand_id
1 'polypeptide(L)'
;YEQLQEFVETSLKKYYPRPSIYPIDNRDDLEVDYQFDIKPKPIYLFGVKDATKARLATISCLEFQRAKLGFKSFVVHEDFFCLGKKDQTRILSATDKQFYSLPDFKDNAIQVLDREAA
;
A
#
# COMPACT_ATOMS: atom_id res chain seq x y z
N TYR A 1 -12.55 2.29 4.23
CA TYR A 1 -11.37 2.73 4.98
C TYR A 1 -11.37 2.29 6.44
N GLU A 2 -12.43 2.50 7.22
CA GLU A 2 -12.48 2.11 8.65
C GLU A 2 -12.09 0.64 8.90
N GLN A 3 -12.64 -0.30 8.12
CA GLN A 3 -12.30 -1.72 8.29
C GLN A 3 -10.85 -2.08 7.95
N LEU A 4 -10.19 -1.31 7.09
CA LEU A 4 -8.77 -1.48 6.79
C LEU A 4 -7.95 -0.98 7.97
N GLN A 5 -8.27 0.22 8.45
CA GLN A 5 -7.64 0.83 9.62
C GLN A 5 -7.74 -0.09 10.84
N GLU A 6 -8.94 -0.54 11.18
CA GLU A 6 -9.18 -1.45 12.30
C GLU A 6 -8.28 -2.69 12.19
N PHE A 7 -8.23 -3.32 11.03
CA PHE A 7 -7.43 -4.53 10.82
C PHE A 7 -5.92 -4.27 10.94
N VAL A 8 -5.43 -3.15 10.38
CA VAL A 8 -4.01 -2.78 10.47
C VAL A 8 -3.62 -2.50 11.93
N GLU A 9 -4.44 -1.75 12.66
CA GLU A 9 -4.16 -1.33 14.04
C GLU A 9 -4.36 -2.43 15.08
N THR A 10 -5.12 -3.48 14.75
CA THR A 10 -5.37 -4.65 15.62
C THR A 10 -4.49 -5.85 15.22
N SER A 11 -4.77 -6.45 14.07
CA SER A 11 -4.15 -7.70 13.61
C SER A 11 -2.70 -7.52 13.15
N LEU A 12 -2.37 -6.36 12.57
CA LEU A 12 -1.02 -6.07 12.07
C LEU A 12 -0.18 -5.23 13.04
N LYS A 13 -0.68 -4.98 14.26
CA LYS A 13 0.02 -4.21 15.29
C LYS A 13 1.43 -4.72 15.61
N LYS A 14 1.66 -6.04 15.49
CA LYS A 14 2.99 -6.66 15.71
C LYS A 14 4.07 -6.15 14.76
N TYR A 15 3.69 -5.58 13.62
CA TYR A 15 4.59 -4.99 12.63
C TYR A 15 4.79 -3.47 12.80
N TYR A 16 4.30 -2.90 13.90
CA TYR A 16 4.42 -1.48 14.23
C TYR A 16 4.00 -0.53 13.08
N PRO A 17 2.75 -0.64 12.57
CA PRO A 17 2.27 0.22 11.51
C PRO A 17 2.33 1.69 11.91
N ARG A 18 2.87 2.53 11.02
CA ARG A 18 2.85 3.99 11.17
C ARG A 18 1.92 4.61 10.12
N PRO A 19 0.83 5.27 10.52
CA PRO A 19 -0.11 5.88 9.58
C PRO A 19 0.43 7.18 8.98
N SER A 20 -0.13 7.61 7.85
CA SER A 20 0.02 8.95 7.27
C SER A 20 1.47 9.40 7.10
N ILE A 21 2.22 8.70 6.24
CA ILE A 21 3.64 8.96 5.99
C ILE A 21 3.82 9.73 4.67
N TYR A 22 4.80 10.63 4.65
CA TYR A 22 5.23 11.39 3.48
C TYR A 22 6.70 11.07 3.19
N PRO A 23 6.99 10.08 2.32
CA PRO A 23 8.38 9.61 2.10
C PRO A 23 9.29 10.60 1.38
N ILE A 24 8.74 11.63 0.73
CA ILE A 24 9.49 12.67 0.02
C ILE A 24 9.28 14.00 0.74
N ASP A 25 10.38 14.63 1.15
CA ASP A 25 10.37 15.96 1.75
C ASP A 25 9.76 16.99 0.78
N ASN A 26 8.90 17.88 1.29
CA ASN A 26 8.20 18.92 0.53
C ASN A 26 7.15 18.40 -0.48
N ARG A 27 6.71 17.14 -0.37
CA ARG A 27 5.57 16.58 -1.12
C ARG A 27 4.50 16.09 -0.14
N ASP A 28 3.64 17.00 0.27
CA ASP A 28 2.48 16.73 1.13
C ASP A 28 1.28 16.15 0.35
N ASP A 29 1.37 16.07 -0.97
CA ASP A 29 0.40 15.44 -1.85
C ASP A 29 0.56 13.91 -1.97
N LEU A 30 1.72 13.37 -1.60
CA LEU A 30 2.09 11.96 -1.77
C LEU A 30 2.06 11.18 -0.45
N GLU A 31 0.89 11.14 0.18
CA GLU A 31 0.66 10.37 1.42
C GLU A 31 0.66 8.86 1.15
N VAL A 32 1.30 8.12 2.07
CA VAL A 32 1.17 6.67 2.24
C VAL A 32 0.28 6.40 3.44
N ASP A 33 -0.76 5.58 3.26
CA ASP A 33 -1.73 5.33 4.33
C ASP A 33 -1.07 4.64 5.54
N TYR A 34 -0.19 3.65 5.30
CA TYR A 34 0.62 3.04 6.37
C TYR A 34 2.04 2.65 5.93
N GLN A 35 2.99 2.73 6.86
CA GLN A 35 4.34 2.17 6.73
C GLN A 35 4.58 1.05 7.75
N PHE A 36 5.17 -0.05 7.29
CA PHE A 36 5.72 -1.11 8.13
C PHE A 36 7.25 -1.13 8.02
N ASP A 37 7.96 -1.02 9.14
CA ASP A 37 9.43 -1.01 9.18
C ASP A 37 10.03 -2.41 9.16
N ILE A 38 9.70 -3.16 8.10
CA ILE A 38 10.23 -4.50 7.86
C ILE A 38 11.57 -4.37 7.12
N LYS A 39 12.61 -5.06 7.59
CA LYS A 39 13.93 -5.04 6.93
C LYS A 39 13.92 -5.99 5.73
N PRO A 40 14.68 -5.69 4.65
CA PRO A 40 15.65 -4.60 4.51
C PRO A 40 15.07 -3.26 4.03
N LYS A 41 13.80 -3.22 3.62
CA LYS A 41 13.15 -2.02 3.08
C LYS A 41 11.74 -1.88 3.65
N PRO A 42 11.32 -0.68 4.08
CA PRO A 42 9.97 -0.46 4.57
C PRO A 42 8.93 -0.83 3.52
N ILE A 43 7.78 -1.31 4.01
CA ILE A 43 6.61 -1.58 3.18
C ILE A 43 5.65 -0.40 3.32
N TYR A 44 5.31 0.20 2.18
CA TYR A 44 4.31 1.26 2.05
C TYR A 44 2.99 0.65 1.59
N LEU A 45 1.95 0.81 2.41
CA LEU A 45 0.62 0.29 2.18
C LEU A 45 -0.31 1.41 1.73
N PHE A 46 -1.01 1.18 0.62
CA PHE A 46 -2.05 2.05 0.10
C PHE A 46 -3.39 1.33 0.12
N GLY A 47 -4.37 1.89 0.81
CA GLY A 47 -5.78 1.55 0.65
C GLY A 47 -6.34 2.23 -0.60
N VAL A 48 -7.03 1.48 -1.46
CA VAL A 48 -7.59 1.96 -2.71
C VAL A 48 -9.08 1.65 -2.74
N LYS A 49 -9.90 2.66 -2.44
CA LYS A 49 -11.37 2.54 -2.53
C LYS A 49 -11.94 2.84 -3.91
N ASP A 50 -11.21 3.60 -4.72
CA ASP A 50 -11.69 4.15 -5.98
C ASP A 50 -10.54 4.45 -6.96
N ALA A 51 -10.91 4.85 -8.19
CA ALA A 51 -9.95 5.20 -9.23
C ALA A 51 -9.06 6.39 -8.86
N THR A 52 -9.53 7.31 -8.02
CA THR A 52 -8.74 8.48 -7.60
C THR A 52 -7.59 8.03 -6.70
N LYS A 53 -7.88 7.22 -5.67
CA LYS A 53 -6.85 6.63 -4.80
C LYS A 53 -5.94 5.66 -5.56
N ALA A 54 -6.46 4.91 -6.54
CA ALA A 54 -5.64 4.04 -7.39
C ALA A 54 -4.59 4.85 -8.18
N ARG A 55 -5.00 5.99 -8.76
CA ARG A 55 -4.10 6.89 -9.47
C ARG A 55 -3.10 7.54 -8.54
N LEU A 56 -3.53 7.99 -7.36
CA LEU A 56 -2.64 8.59 -6.37
C LEU A 56 -1.56 7.59 -5.94
N ALA A 57 -1.95 6.37 -5.54
CA ALA A 57 -1.01 5.31 -5.16
C ALA A 57 -0.01 5.00 -6.30
N THR A 58 -0.49 4.96 -7.55
CA THR A 58 0.36 4.80 -8.73
C THR A 58 1.37 5.93 -8.86
N ILE A 59 0.92 7.19 -8.77
CA ILE A 59 1.79 8.37 -8.87
C ILE A 59 2.81 8.35 -7.74
N SER A 60 2.39 8.12 -6.49
CA SER A 60 3.27 8.00 -5.33
C SER A 60 4.38 6.98 -5.58
N CYS A 61 4.04 5.75 -6.00
CA CYS A 61 5.04 4.71 -6.25
C CYS A 61 6.04 5.12 -7.34
N LEU A 62 5.58 5.71 -8.45
CA LEU A 62 6.45 6.16 -9.53
C LEU A 62 7.38 7.31 -9.10
N GLU A 63 6.87 8.26 -8.31
CA GLU A 63 7.66 9.37 -7.79
C GLU A 63 8.69 8.89 -6.77
N PHE A 64 8.32 7.95 -5.89
CA PHE A 64 9.24 7.33 -4.93
C PHE A 64 10.36 6.55 -5.63
N GLN A 65 10.03 5.84 -6.71
CA GLN A 65 11.02 5.17 -7.57
C GLN A 65 11.96 6.18 -8.25
N ARG A 66 11.43 7.29 -8.78
CA ARG A 66 12.23 8.38 -9.37
C ARG A 66 13.17 9.02 -8.36
N ALA A 67 12.71 9.19 -7.12
CA ALA A 67 13.51 9.66 -5.99
C ALA A 67 14.51 8.60 -5.46
N LYS A 68 14.52 7.38 -6.05
CA LYS A 68 15.39 6.25 -5.67
C LYS A 68 15.20 5.82 -4.21
N LEU A 69 13.99 5.95 -3.67
CA LEU A 69 13.66 5.45 -2.35
C LEU A 69 13.71 3.91 -2.34
N GLY A 70 14.24 3.33 -1.27
CA GLY A 70 14.22 1.90 -1.04
C GLY A 70 12.94 1.50 -0.30
N PHE A 71 11.93 1.00 -1.00
CA PHE A 71 10.66 0.56 -0.42
C PHE A 71 10.09 -0.66 -1.15
N LYS A 72 9.05 -1.26 -0.56
CA LYS A 72 8.09 -2.15 -1.23
C LYS A 72 6.70 -1.52 -1.16
N SER A 73 5.93 -1.67 -2.22
CA SER A 73 4.60 -1.06 -2.37
C SER A 73 3.51 -2.11 -2.35
N PHE A 74 2.65 -2.02 -1.34
CA PHE A 74 1.52 -2.92 -1.14
C PHE A 74 0.23 -2.12 -1.35
N VAL A 75 -0.70 -2.68 -2.12
CA VAL A 75 -2.00 -2.05 -2.38
C VAL A 75 -3.12 -2.97 -1.94
N VAL A 76 -4.07 -2.44 -1.18
CA VAL A 76 -5.30 -3.12 -0.80
C VAL A 76 -6.46 -2.43 -1.46
N HIS A 77 -7.07 -3.12 -2.42
CA HIS A 77 -8.25 -2.62 -3.10
C HIS A 77 -9.50 -2.90 -2.27
N GLU A 78 -10.49 -2.02 -2.34
CA GLU A 78 -11.84 -2.33 -1.89
C GLU A 78 -12.50 -3.33 -2.86
N ASP A 79 -12.44 -3.00 -4.16
CA ASP A 79 -12.74 -3.89 -5.27
C ASP A 79 -11.87 -3.53 -6.49
N PHE A 80 -10.89 -4.39 -6.80
CA PHE A 80 -10.00 -4.20 -7.95
C PHE A 80 -10.74 -4.21 -9.30
N PHE A 81 -11.78 -5.05 -9.43
CA PHE A 81 -12.47 -5.25 -10.70
C PHE A 81 -13.41 -4.09 -11.05
N CYS A 82 -13.78 -3.26 -10.07
CA CYS A 82 -14.50 -2.00 -10.29
C CYS A 82 -13.63 -0.90 -10.93
N LEU A 83 -12.30 -1.01 -10.90
CA LEU A 83 -11.43 -0.04 -11.54
C LEU A 83 -11.52 -0.12 -13.08
N GLY A 84 -11.41 1.02 -13.75
CA GLY A 84 -11.30 1.03 -15.21
C GLY A 84 -10.01 0.34 -15.68
N LYS A 85 -10.05 -0.38 -16.80
CA LYS A 85 -8.90 -1.16 -17.35
C LYS A 85 -7.58 -0.39 -17.39
N LYS A 86 -7.62 0.91 -17.69
CA LYS A 86 -6.43 1.76 -17.72
C LYS A 86 -5.81 1.93 -16.32
N ASP A 87 -6.64 2.13 -15.30
CA ASP A 87 -6.17 2.33 -13.93
C ASP A 87 -5.69 1.00 -13.33
N GLN A 88 -6.38 -0.12 -13.62
CA GLN A 88 -5.89 -1.48 -13.30
C GLN A 88 -4.49 -1.74 -13.87
N THR A 89 -4.30 -1.47 -15.16
CA THR A 89 -3.01 -1.71 -15.84
C THR A 89 -1.88 -0.89 -15.23
N ARG A 90 -2.16 0.40 -14.94
CA ARG A 90 -1.17 1.31 -14.38
C ARG A 90 -0.74 0.90 -12.98
N ILE A 91 -1.69 0.61 -12.10
CA ILE A 91 -1.36 0.25 -10.72
C ILE A 91 -0.64 -1.11 -10.68
N LEU A 92 -1.06 -2.07 -11.50
CA LEU A 92 -0.34 -3.36 -11.70
C LEU A 92 1.12 -3.19 -12.11
N SER A 93 1.40 -2.18 -12.94
CA SER A 93 2.76 -1.96 -13.45
C SER A 93 3.63 -1.15 -12.49
N ALA A 94 3.03 -0.43 -11.54
CA ALA A 94 3.74 0.52 -10.67
C ALA A 94 3.98 -0.01 -9.25
N THR A 95 3.26 -1.05 -8.82
CA THR A 95 3.31 -1.55 -7.44
C THR A 95 3.75 -3.02 -7.34
N ASP A 96 4.29 -3.42 -6.18
CA ASP A 96 4.94 -4.72 -6.00
C ASP A 96 3.95 -5.83 -5.63
N LYS A 97 3.05 -5.56 -4.66
CA LYS A 97 2.03 -6.52 -4.22
C LYS A 97 0.66 -5.87 -4.20
N GLN A 98 -0.33 -6.58 -4.69
CA GLN A 98 -1.72 -6.17 -4.61
C GLN A 98 -2.58 -7.23 -3.96
N PHE A 99 -3.58 -6.77 -3.22
CA PHE A 99 -4.69 -7.54 -2.70
C PHE A 99 -5.95 -7.00 -3.37
N TYR A 100 -6.66 -7.87 -4.08
CA TYR A 100 -7.75 -7.45 -4.97
C TYR A 100 -9.00 -7.01 -4.20
N SER A 101 -9.07 -7.32 -2.90
CA SER A 101 -10.14 -6.91 -2.00
C SER A 101 -9.64 -6.84 -0.55
N LEU A 102 -10.42 -6.19 0.33
CA LEU A 102 -10.12 -6.18 1.75
C LEU A 102 -10.17 -7.58 2.40
N PRO A 103 -11.12 -8.48 2.07
CA PRO A 103 -11.08 -9.87 2.53
C PRO A 103 -9.78 -10.59 2.13
N ASP A 104 -9.35 -10.47 0.87
CA ASP A 104 -8.09 -11.07 0.39
C ASP A 104 -6.88 -10.57 1.20
N PHE A 105 -6.88 -9.28 1.55
CA PHE A 105 -5.87 -8.72 2.44
C PHE A 105 -5.96 -9.33 3.85
N LYS A 106 -7.15 -9.40 4.45
CA LYS A 106 -7.32 -9.94 5.81
C LYS A 106 -6.84 -11.40 5.93
N ASP A 107 -7.10 -12.21 4.91
CA ASP A 107 -6.75 -13.63 4.89
C ASP A 107 -5.25 -13.86 4.69
N ASN A 108 -4.57 -12.99 3.94
CA ASN A 108 -3.20 -13.23 3.46
C ASN A 108 -2.13 -12.29 4.05
N ALA A 109 -2.50 -11.12 4.59
CA ALA A 109 -1.55 -10.07 4.98
C ALA A 109 -0.51 -10.56 5.98
N ILE A 110 -0.93 -11.29 7.01
CA ILE A 110 -0.03 -11.77 8.06
C ILE A 110 1.04 -12.69 7.46
N GLN A 111 0.64 -13.66 6.65
CA GLN A 111 1.56 -14.59 6.02
C GLN A 111 2.53 -13.87 5.07
N VAL A 112 2.05 -12.91 4.29
CA VAL A 112 2.89 -12.14 3.37
C VAL A 112 3.90 -11.30 4.15
N LEU A 113 3.47 -10.58 5.19
CA LEU A 113 4.34 -9.76 6.01
C LEU A 113 5.35 -10.59 6.82
N ASP A 114 4.98 -11.77 7.30
CA ASP A 114 5.90 -12.70 7.96
C ASP A 114 7.00 -13.18 7.00
N ARG A 115 6.66 -13.45 5.73
CA ARG A 115 7.65 -13.79 4.70
C ARG A 115 8.57 -12.63 4.34
N GLU A 116 8.05 -11.41 4.38
CA GLU A 116 8.83 -10.20 4.13
C GLU A 116 9.79 -9.87 5.28
N ALA A 117 9.48 -10.31 6.50
CA ALA A 117 10.29 -10.10 7.69
C ALA A 117 11.33 -11.20 7.96
N ALA A 118 11.28 -12.32 7.23
CA ALA A 118 12.19 -13.47 7.33
C ALA A 118 13.47 -13.27 6.49
#